data_AF-A0A6I5CIL3-F1
#
_entry.id   AF-A0A6I5CIL3-F1
#
_cell.length_a   1.000
_cell.length_b   1.000
_cell.length_c   1.000
_cell.angle_alpha   90.00
_cell.angle_beta   90.00
_cell.angle_gamma   90.00
#
_symmetry.space_group_name_H-M   'P 1'
#
loop_
_entity.id
_entity.type
_entity.pdbx_description
1 polymer ?
#
loop_
_entity_poly.entity_id
_entity_poly.type
_entity_poly.pdbx_seq_one_letter_code
_entity_poly.pdbx_strand_id
1 'polypeptide(L)'
;MTMTKTASLQPSGAGVADPMASLGSLLREWLPGQRWFAGKDRPVTDLRLLSMTELFPGCLHLLVHAEHAGVGAGSGGVPAPAGITAPPPADCYQLLLGVRRELSPRLHRAFIGRPAQGPLAGLAVYDALCDPRSAQLLLDRLRHPGSAGPLRFEADPSALVPGGLAPRLLDAEQSNSSIVYGDEFILKVFRRVQAGVNPDLEVPWALARQGCGRVPAPVAWLRTNQPEEATLGVLQPFLPDAADGWTLALRALATGDDFTAQAHQLGQATAEVHLALADAFPTGGHREVARTAMAMTERLDAAAHSV
;
A
#
# COMPACT_ATOMS: atom_id res chain seq x y z
N MET A 1 34.14 -24.91 18.56
CA MET A 1 33.66 -24.87 17.16
C MET A 1 32.58 -25.93 17.02
N THR A 2 31.33 -25.52 17.15
CA THR A 2 30.17 -26.41 17.15
C THR A 2 29.23 -25.88 16.09
N MET A 3 29.16 -26.58 14.95
CA MET A 3 28.28 -26.23 13.84
C MET A 3 26.83 -26.43 14.26
N THR A 4 26.08 -25.34 14.35
CA THR A 4 24.62 -25.37 14.51
C THR A 4 24.00 -25.80 13.18
N LYS A 5 23.43 -27.00 13.17
CA LYS A 5 22.74 -27.59 12.02
C LYS A 5 21.45 -26.82 11.74
N THR A 6 21.48 -25.94 10.75
CA THR A 6 20.29 -25.29 10.18
C THR A 6 19.44 -26.35 9.48
N ALA A 7 18.25 -26.62 9.98
CA ALA A 7 17.27 -27.48 9.30
C ALA A 7 16.65 -26.69 8.13
N SER A 8 17.15 -26.93 6.92
CA SER A 8 16.52 -26.49 5.68
C SER A 8 15.29 -27.36 5.40
N LEU A 9 14.10 -26.78 5.43
CA LEU A 9 12.89 -27.42 4.91
C LEU A 9 12.93 -27.32 3.38
N GLN A 10 13.28 -28.43 2.71
CA GLN A 10 12.96 -28.61 1.30
C GLN A 10 11.50 -29.03 1.14
N PRO A 11 10.81 -28.61 0.06
CA PRO A 11 9.42 -28.93 -0.16
C PRO A 11 9.29 -30.34 -0.72
N SER A 12 9.01 -31.32 0.16
CA SER A 12 8.46 -32.62 -0.25
C SER A 12 6.95 -32.54 -0.25
N GLY A 13 6.32 -32.86 -1.39
CA GLY A 13 4.88 -32.83 -1.59
C GLY A 13 4.12 -33.66 -0.55
N ALA A 14 3.47 -32.95 0.37
CA ALA A 14 2.41 -33.41 1.25
C ALA A 14 1.47 -32.21 1.40
N GLY A 15 0.15 -32.42 1.30
CA GLY A 15 -0.86 -31.37 1.19
C GLY A 15 -0.60 -30.18 2.10
N VAL A 16 -0.34 -29.01 1.51
CA VAL A 16 -0.12 -27.77 2.25
C VAL A 16 -1.41 -27.48 3.01
N ALA A 17 -1.36 -27.54 4.34
CA ALA A 17 -2.48 -27.13 5.17
C ALA A 17 -2.83 -25.67 4.81
N ASP A 18 -4.06 -25.47 4.34
CA ASP A 18 -4.52 -24.17 3.85
C ASP A 18 -4.43 -23.11 4.98
N PRO A 19 -3.58 -22.08 4.85
CA PRO A 19 -3.48 -21.01 5.85
C PRO A 19 -4.80 -20.28 6.07
N MET A 20 -5.70 -20.27 5.07
CA MET A 20 -7.03 -19.68 5.20
C MET A 20 -7.94 -20.46 6.15
N ALA A 21 -7.67 -21.74 6.40
CA ALA A 21 -8.34 -22.49 7.47
C ALA A 21 -8.06 -21.87 8.85
N SER A 22 -6.92 -21.18 9.03
CA SER A 22 -6.63 -20.41 10.25
C SER A 22 -7.11 -18.96 10.18
N LEU A 23 -6.95 -18.29 9.04
CA LEU A 23 -7.05 -16.83 8.95
C LEU A 23 -8.41 -16.32 8.45
N GLY A 24 -9.18 -17.13 7.72
CA GLY A 24 -10.34 -16.65 6.95
C GLY A 24 -11.44 -16.00 7.78
N SER A 25 -11.80 -16.55 8.94
CA SER A 25 -12.80 -15.92 9.82
C SER A 25 -12.26 -14.64 10.47
N LEU A 26 -11.04 -14.69 11.02
CA LEU A 26 -10.42 -13.57 11.71
C LEU A 26 -10.25 -12.35 10.78
N LEU A 27 -9.76 -12.57 9.57
CA LEU A 27 -9.54 -11.49 8.62
C LEU A 27 -10.87 -10.90 8.10
N ARG A 28 -11.93 -11.70 7.93
CA ARG A 28 -13.26 -11.18 7.53
C ARG A 28 -13.85 -10.26 8.59
N GLU A 29 -13.61 -10.53 9.86
CA GLU A 29 -14.07 -9.68 10.96
C GLU A 29 -13.18 -8.44 11.13
N TRP A 30 -11.86 -8.60 11.00
CA TRP A 30 -10.89 -7.55 11.26
C TRP A 30 -10.78 -6.51 10.12
N LEU A 31 -10.84 -6.93 8.85
CA LEU A 31 -10.66 -6.06 7.68
C LEU A 31 -11.64 -4.88 7.64
N PRO A 32 -12.97 -5.06 7.83
CA PRO A 32 -13.92 -3.96 7.80
C PRO A 32 -13.67 -2.87 8.85
N GLY A 33 -13.04 -3.23 9.98
CA GLY A 33 -12.67 -2.27 11.02
C GLY A 33 -11.48 -1.38 10.67
N GLN A 34 -10.79 -1.63 9.55
CA GLN A 34 -9.61 -0.89 9.19
C GLN A 34 -9.96 0.42 8.48
N ARG A 35 -9.27 1.51 8.84
CA ARG A 35 -9.50 2.83 8.25
C ARG A 35 -9.36 2.85 6.72
N TRP A 36 -8.40 2.07 6.21
CA TRP A 36 -8.00 1.97 4.81
C TRP A 36 -8.82 0.96 4.01
N PHE A 37 -9.72 0.21 4.65
CA PHE A 37 -10.61 -0.71 3.97
C PHE A 37 -11.62 0.09 3.14
N ALA A 38 -11.72 -0.21 1.84
CA ALA A 38 -12.54 0.56 0.91
C ALA A 38 -14.01 0.12 0.89
N GLY A 39 -14.31 -1.10 1.34
CA GLY A 39 -15.65 -1.68 1.30
C GLY A 39 -16.51 -1.41 2.53
N LYS A 40 -16.36 -0.28 3.24
CA LYS A 40 -17.02 -0.05 4.55
C LYS A 40 -18.55 -0.23 4.51
N ASP A 41 -19.17 0.02 3.37
CA ASP A 41 -20.62 -0.11 3.16
C ASP A 41 -21.04 -1.47 2.61
N ARG A 42 -20.11 -2.41 2.40
CA ARG A 42 -20.35 -3.72 1.81
C ARG A 42 -19.76 -4.83 2.68
N PRO A 43 -20.56 -5.80 3.15
CA PRO A 43 -20.02 -6.91 3.94
C PRO A 43 -19.07 -7.76 3.08
N VAL A 44 -17.93 -8.16 3.68
CA VAL A 44 -17.02 -9.14 3.09
C VAL A 44 -17.65 -10.52 3.20
N THR A 45 -18.05 -11.10 2.08
CA THR A 45 -18.69 -12.42 2.05
C THR A 45 -17.66 -13.54 2.12
N ASP A 46 -16.57 -13.38 1.37
CA ASP A 46 -15.49 -14.36 1.32
C ASP A 46 -14.10 -13.69 1.20
N LEU A 47 -13.08 -14.44 1.59
CA LEU A 47 -11.68 -14.06 1.42
C LEU A 47 -10.93 -15.17 0.70
N ARG A 48 -10.37 -14.85 -0.46
CA ARG A 48 -9.51 -15.77 -1.21
C ARG A 48 -8.05 -15.37 -1.05
N LEU A 49 -7.22 -16.31 -0.59
CA LEU A 49 -5.77 -16.12 -0.56
C LEU A 49 -5.21 -16.20 -1.99
N LEU A 50 -4.52 -15.15 -2.42
CA LEU A 50 -3.89 -15.08 -3.74
C LEU A 50 -2.42 -15.49 -3.65
N SER A 51 -1.72 -15.01 -2.63
CA SER A 51 -0.33 -15.40 -2.35
C SER A 51 -0.02 -15.25 -0.86
N MET A 52 0.93 -16.05 -0.40
CA MET A 52 1.50 -15.95 0.94
C MET A 52 3.01 -16.17 0.85
N THR A 53 3.77 -15.31 1.51
CA THR A 53 5.24 -15.40 1.58
C THR A 53 5.69 -15.09 3.00
N GLU A 54 6.48 -15.96 3.62
CA GLU A 54 7.16 -15.62 4.86
C GLU A 54 8.35 -14.70 4.54
N LEU A 55 8.29 -13.44 4.97
CA LEU A 55 9.35 -12.45 4.72
C LEU A 55 10.56 -12.69 5.62
N PHE A 56 10.29 -13.07 6.87
CA PHE A 56 11.25 -13.44 7.90
C PHE A 56 10.51 -14.26 8.96
N PRO A 57 11.21 -15.04 9.80
CA PRO A 57 10.57 -15.98 10.72
C PRO A 57 9.42 -15.35 11.55
N GLY A 58 8.21 -15.84 11.33
CA GLY A 58 7.00 -15.38 12.01
C GLY A 58 6.38 -14.10 11.44
N CYS A 59 6.76 -13.65 10.25
CA CYS A 59 6.12 -12.55 9.53
C CYS A 59 5.70 -12.98 8.13
N LEU A 60 4.39 -13.03 7.92
CA LEU A 60 3.75 -13.45 6.70
C LEU A 60 3.28 -12.22 5.92
N HIS A 61 3.70 -12.13 4.66
CA HIS A 61 3.08 -11.25 3.68
C HIS A 61 1.99 -12.03 2.94
N LEU A 62 0.78 -11.44 2.87
CA LEU A 62 -0.36 -12.03 2.19
C LEU A 62 -0.92 -11.03 1.17
N LEU A 63 -1.35 -11.56 0.04
CA LEU A 63 -2.32 -10.92 -0.83
C LEU A 63 -3.64 -11.67 -0.72
N VAL A 64 -4.70 -10.94 -0.35
CA VAL A 64 -6.05 -11.50 -0.19
C VAL A 64 -7.03 -10.74 -1.06
N HIS A 65 -7.91 -11.49 -1.71
CA HIS A 65 -9.02 -10.94 -2.45
C HIS A 65 -10.26 -10.91 -1.55
N ALA A 66 -10.85 -9.74 -1.37
CA ALA A 66 -12.09 -9.60 -0.62
C ALA A 66 -13.29 -9.56 -1.56
N GLU A 67 -14.09 -10.61 -1.50
CA GLU A 67 -15.37 -10.66 -2.18
C GLU A 67 -16.42 -9.93 -1.34
N HIS A 68 -17.21 -9.10 -2.00
CA HIS A 68 -18.27 -8.34 -1.36
C HIS A 68 -19.62 -8.82 -1.89
N ALA A 69 -20.63 -8.80 -1.03
CA ALA A 69 -22.00 -9.02 -1.50
C ALA A 69 -22.33 -7.98 -2.59
N GLY A 70 -22.69 -8.45 -3.78
CA GLY A 70 -23.17 -7.57 -4.84
C GLY A 70 -24.47 -6.93 -4.39
N VAL A 71 -24.51 -5.60 -4.28
CA VAL A 71 -25.79 -4.89 -4.38
C VAL A 71 -26.28 -5.19 -5.79
N GLY A 72 -27.43 -5.87 -5.90
CA GLY A 72 -28.00 -6.24 -7.19
C GLY A 72 -27.99 -5.04 -8.14
N ALA A 73 -27.65 -5.27 -9.40
CA ALA A 73 -27.64 -4.26 -10.46
C ALA A 73 -28.92 -3.40 -10.37
N GLY A 74 -28.75 -2.19 -9.84
CA GLY A 74 -29.85 -1.37 -9.38
C GLY A 74 -29.47 0.11 -9.29
N SER A 75 -28.72 0.60 -10.28
CA SER A 75 -28.89 1.93 -10.92
C SER A 75 -27.65 2.28 -11.76
N GLY A 76 -27.80 2.32 -13.10
CA GLY A 76 -26.98 3.19 -13.97
C GLY A 76 -25.82 2.59 -14.76
N GLY A 77 -25.41 1.34 -14.53
CA GLY A 77 -24.34 0.72 -15.34
C GLY A 77 -24.83 0.27 -16.72
N VAL A 78 -24.25 0.77 -17.80
CA VAL A 78 -24.45 0.26 -19.16
C VAL A 78 -24.15 -1.25 -19.17
N PRO A 79 -25.07 -2.13 -19.61
CA PRO A 79 -24.80 -3.55 -19.65
C PRO A 79 -23.66 -3.83 -20.64
N ALA A 80 -22.60 -4.46 -20.15
CA ALA A 80 -21.56 -5.03 -20.99
C ALA A 80 -22.19 -6.11 -21.91
N PRO A 81 -21.73 -6.24 -23.17
CA PRO A 81 -22.28 -7.23 -24.10
C PRO A 81 -22.19 -8.65 -23.52
N ALA A 82 -23.29 -9.39 -23.64
CA ALA A 82 -23.44 -10.74 -23.12
C ALA A 82 -22.33 -11.67 -23.64
N GLY A 83 -21.54 -12.25 -22.73
CA GLY A 83 -20.56 -13.27 -23.08
C GLY A 83 -19.33 -13.34 -22.17
N ILE A 84 -19.05 -12.31 -21.37
CA ILE A 84 -17.97 -12.33 -20.37
C ILE A 84 -18.52 -11.69 -19.10
N THR A 85 -19.02 -12.49 -18.17
CA THR A 85 -19.20 -12.02 -16.78
C THR A 85 -17.82 -11.81 -16.21
N ALA A 86 -17.28 -10.60 -16.33
CA ALA A 86 -16.15 -10.19 -15.51
C ALA A 86 -16.56 -10.44 -14.05
N PRO A 87 -15.72 -11.13 -13.24
CA PRO A 87 -16.01 -11.27 -11.83
C PRO A 87 -16.25 -9.88 -11.24
N PRO A 88 -17.15 -9.75 -10.24
CA PRO A 88 -17.37 -8.47 -9.60
C PRO A 88 -16.02 -7.89 -9.15
N PRO A 89 -15.82 -6.56 -9.22
CA PRO A 89 -14.57 -5.94 -8.81
C PRO A 89 -14.37 -6.20 -7.33
N ALA A 90 -13.58 -7.22 -7.02
CA ALA A 90 -13.21 -7.57 -5.67
C ALA A 90 -11.83 -6.98 -5.40
N ASP A 91 -11.68 -6.46 -4.20
CA ASP A 91 -10.53 -5.64 -3.83
C ASP A 91 -9.40 -6.55 -3.39
N CYS A 92 -8.23 -6.38 -4.00
CA CYS A 92 -7.00 -7.04 -3.56
C CYS A 92 -6.39 -6.24 -2.41
N TYR A 93 -6.13 -6.90 -1.30
CA TYR A 93 -5.51 -6.31 -0.12
C TYR A 93 -4.18 -6.97 0.21
N GLN A 94 -3.20 -6.14 0.54
CA GLN A 94 -1.91 -6.57 1.08
C GLN A 94 -1.93 -6.50 2.60
N LEU A 95 -1.53 -7.60 3.24
CA LEU A 95 -1.42 -7.73 4.69
C LEU A 95 -0.01 -8.18 5.07
N LEU A 96 0.55 -7.58 6.12
CA LEU A 96 1.74 -8.08 6.79
C LEU A 96 1.31 -8.55 8.18
N LEU A 97 1.36 -9.86 8.41
CA LEU A 97 0.86 -10.51 9.61
C LEU A 97 2.03 -11.06 10.43
N GLY A 98 2.12 -10.65 11.68
CA GLY A 98 3.03 -11.25 12.64
C GLY A 98 2.34 -12.43 13.32
N VAL A 99 3.09 -13.52 13.53
CA VAL A 99 2.61 -14.74 14.19
C VAL A 99 3.57 -15.12 15.31
N ARG A 100 3.06 -15.29 16.54
CA ARG A 100 3.84 -15.74 17.68
C ARG A 100 2.99 -16.41 18.76
N ARG A 101 3.63 -17.14 19.68
CA ARG A 101 2.91 -17.80 20.80
C ARG A 101 2.32 -16.77 21.77
N GLU A 102 3.13 -15.83 22.22
CA GLU A 102 2.74 -14.82 23.21
C GLU A 102 2.87 -13.41 22.63
N LEU A 103 1.80 -12.63 22.74
CA LEU A 103 1.78 -11.26 22.25
C LEU A 103 2.25 -10.32 23.36
N SER A 104 3.20 -9.44 23.04
CA SER A 104 3.65 -8.40 23.98
C SER A 104 2.52 -7.41 24.25
N PRO A 105 2.39 -6.88 25.48
CA PRO A 105 1.34 -5.93 25.79
C PRO A 105 1.29 -4.67 24.93
N ARG A 106 2.43 -4.29 24.33
CA ARG A 106 2.52 -3.14 23.43
C ARG A 106 1.82 -3.36 22.09
N LEU A 107 1.58 -4.62 21.71
CA LEU A 107 0.97 -4.99 20.42
C LEU A 107 -0.52 -5.33 20.53
N HIS A 108 -1.17 -5.14 21.68
CA HIS A 108 -2.60 -5.43 21.84
C HIS A 108 -3.47 -4.69 20.81
N ARG A 109 -3.13 -3.45 20.46
CA ARG A 109 -3.86 -2.67 19.45
C ARG A 109 -3.73 -3.23 18.02
N ALA A 110 -2.67 -4.00 17.78
CA ALA A 110 -2.43 -4.65 16.50
C ALA A 110 -2.99 -6.08 16.46
N PHE A 111 -3.53 -6.59 17.57
CA PHE A 111 -4.00 -7.96 17.68
C PHE A 111 -5.20 -8.19 16.77
N ILE A 112 -5.11 -9.25 15.95
CA ILE A 112 -6.17 -9.66 15.03
C ILE A 112 -6.95 -10.81 15.66
N GLY A 113 -6.25 -11.81 16.22
CA GLY A 113 -6.91 -12.93 16.87
C GLY A 113 -5.99 -14.12 17.09
N ARG A 114 -6.59 -15.20 17.63
CA ARG A 114 -5.95 -16.52 17.77
C ARG A 114 -6.81 -17.55 17.03
N PRO A 115 -6.34 -18.08 15.88
CA PRO A 115 -7.05 -19.12 15.17
C PRO A 115 -7.31 -20.33 16.06
N ALA A 116 -8.52 -20.89 16.00
CA ALA A 116 -8.85 -22.13 16.71
C ALA A 116 -8.40 -23.39 15.95
N GLN A 117 -8.21 -23.29 14.63
CA GLN A 117 -7.92 -24.40 13.73
C GLN A 117 -6.88 -24.03 12.68
N GLY A 118 -6.43 -25.03 11.91
CA GLY A 118 -5.44 -24.88 10.85
C GLY A 118 -4.00 -24.73 11.34
N PRO A 119 -3.04 -24.44 10.44
CA PRO A 119 -1.61 -24.45 10.74
C PRO A 119 -1.16 -23.38 11.76
N LEU A 120 -1.94 -22.32 11.95
CA LEU A 120 -1.65 -21.24 12.91
C LEU A 120 -2.47 -21.34 14.21
N ALA A 121 -3.12 -22.49 14.46
CA ALA A 121 -3.97 -22.69 15.63
C ALA A 121 -3.23 -22.38 16.95
N GLY A 122 -3.87 -21.60 17.82
CA GLY A 122 -3.36 -21.20 19.13
C GLY A 122 -2.32 -20.07 19.12
N LEU A 123 -1.77 -19.72 17.96
CA LEU A 123 -0.81 -18.61 17.83
C LEU A 123 -1.54 -17.25 17.78
N ALA A 124 -0.94 -16.23 18.38
CA ALA A 124 -1.40 -14.86 18.22
C ALA A 124 -1.02 -14.34 16.84
N VAL A 125 -2.03 -13.86 16.11
CA VAL A 125 -1.89 -13.17 14.83
C VAL A 125 -2.16 -11.68 15.05
N TYR A 126 -1.32 -10.83 14.47
CA TYR A 126 -1.39 -9.38 14.64
C TYR A 126 -0.86 -8.65 13.40
N ASP A 127 -1.19 -7.36 13.22
CA ASP A 127 -0.63 -6.53 12.15
C ASP A 127 0.86 -6.25 12.42
N ALA A 128 1.73 -6.79 11.56
CA ALA A 128 3.17 -6.71 11.72
C ALA A 128 3.71 -5.28 11.57
N LEU A 129 3.00 -4.37 10.87
CA LEU A 129 3.49 -2.99 10.72
C LEU A 129 3.51 -2.23 12.04
N CYS A 130 2.73 -2.69 13.03
CA CYS A 130 2.71 -2.14 14.38
C CYS A 130 3.83 -2.69 15.29
N ASP A 131 4.58 -3.70 14.85
CA ASP A 131 5.73 -4.26 15.57
C ASP A 131 7.03 -3.59 15.08
N PRO A 132 7.70 -2.78 15.93
CA PRO A 132 8.94 -2.10 15.53
C PRO A 132 10.00 -3.05 14.99
N ARG A 133 10.07 -4.30 15.48
CA ARG A 133 11.01 -5.28 14.97
C ARG A 133 10.68 -5.68 13.53
N SER A 134 9.41 -5.93 13.24
CA SER A 134 8.96 -6.28 11.89
C SER A 134 9.13 -5.11 10.93
N ALA A 135 8.83 -3.88 11.36
CA ALA A 135 9.07 -2.67 10.58
C ALA A 135 10.57 -2.50 10.26
N GLN A 136 11.45 -2.71 11.24
CA GLN A 136 12.90 -2.65 11.02
C GLN A 136 13.38 -3.72 10.02
N LEU A 137 12.90 -4.96 10.16
CA LEU A 137 13.24 -6.05 9.23
C LEU A 137 12.70 -5.80 7.82
N LEU A 138 11.57 -5.11 7.67
CA LEU A 138 11.04 -4.69 6.37
C LEU A 138 11.96 -3.66 5.68
N LEU A 139 12.49 -2.68 6.43
CA LEU A 139 13.51 -1.77 5.92
C LEU A 139 14.76 -2.54 5.50
N ASP A 140 15.27 -3.43 6.36
CA ASP A 140 16.45 -4.24 6.03
C ASP A 140 16.21 -5.11 4.79
N ARG A 141 14.98 -5.60 4.58
CA ARG A 141 14.65 -6.31 3.35
C ARG A 141 14.65 -5.38 2.14
N LEU A 142 14.06 -4.17 2.22
CA LEU A 142 14.04 -3.21 1.10
C LEU A 142 15.44 -2.73 0.68
N ARG A 143 16.37 -2.65 1.64
CA ARG A 143 17.76 -2.22 1.40
C ARG A 143 18.60 -3.19 0.57
N HIS A 144 18.16 -4.44 0.44
CA HIS A 144 18.91 -5.48 -0.25
C HIS A 144 18.10 -6.01 -1.45
N PRO A 145 18.32 -5.52 -2.69
CA PRO A 145 17.56 -5.98 -3.84
C PRO A 145 17.58 -7.51 -4.00
N GLY A 146 16.47 -8.08 -4.44
CA GLY A 146 16.32 -9.53 -4.64
C GLY A 146 14.88 -9.99 -4.53
N SER A 147 14.64 -11.30 -4.54
CA SER A 147 13.30 -11.87 -4.43
C SER A 147 13.05 -12.57 -3.10
N ALA A 148 11.77 -12.77 -2.77
CA ALA A 148 11.30 -13.71 -1.76
C ALA A 148 9.97 -14.30 -2.29
N GLY A 149 10.00 -15.51 -2.82
CA GLY A 149 8.86 -16.05 -3.58
C GLY A 149 8.46 -15.11 -4.74
N PRO A 150 7.17 -14.74 -4.88
CA PRO A 150 6.69 -13.81 -5.91
C PRO A 150 7.06 -12.35 -5.66
N LEU A 151 7.57 -12.02 -4.47
CA LEU A 151 7.92 -10.66 -4.10
C LEU A 151 9.27 -10.27 -4.68
N ARG A 152 9.36 -9.05 -5.21
CA ARG A 152 10.60 -8.43 -5.70
C ARG A 152 10.86 -7.14 -4.92
N PHE A 153 12.07 -7.05 -4.40
CA PHE A 153 12.59 -5.88 -3.70
C PHE A 153 13.63 -5.24 -4.60
N GLU A 154 13.43 -3.97 -4.89
CA GLU A 154 14.23 -3.21 -5.84
C GLU A 154 14.60 -1.87 -5.24
N ALA A 155 15.72 -1.32 -5.70
CA ALA A 155 16.25 -0.06 -5.23
C ALA A 155 16.87 0.72 -6.38
N ASP A 156 16.88 2.04 -6.24
CA ASP A 156 17.73 2.89 -7.07
C ASP A 156 19.19 2.59 -6.75
N PRO A 157 20.01 2.13 -7.71
CA PRO A 157 21.42 1.83 -7.47
C PRO A 157 22.25 3.08 -7.09
N SER A 158 21.75 4.28 -7.34
CA SER A 158 22.40 5.54 -6.96
C SER A 158 22.04 6.00 -5.55
N ALA A 159 21.01 5.43 -4.92
CA ALA A 159 20.57 5.80 -3.58
C ALA A 159 21.10 4.83 -2.52
N LEU A 160 21.60 5.38 -1.42
CA LEU A 160 21.99 4.61 -0.23
C LEU A 160 20.91 4.75 0.84
N VAL A 161 20.37 3.62 1.29
CA VAL A 161 19.47 3.58 2.45
C VAL A 161 20.24 2.98 3.64
N PRO A 162 20.53 3.75 4.70
CA PRO A 162 21.26 3.26 5.86
C PRO A 162 20.42 2.27 6.67
N GLY A 163 21.11 1.38 7.39
CA GLY A 163 20.48 0.43 8.30
C GLY A 163 20.30 1.00 9.70
N GLY A 164 19.51 0.32 10.53
CA GLY A 164 19.36 0.70 11.93
C GLY A 164 18.53 1.97 12.18
N LEU A 165 17.86 2.51 11.15
CA LEU A 165 16.93 3.62 11.31
C LEU A 165 15.70 3.17 12.11
N ALA A 166 15.37 3.95 13.15
CA ALA A 166 14.24 3.64 14.03
C ALA A 166 12.90 3.81 13.29
N PRO A 167 12.03 2.78 13.26
CA PRO A 167 10.71 2.87 12.62
C PRO A 167 9.69 3.58 13.51
N ARG A 168 8.82 4.36 12.87
CA ARG A 168 7.66 5.02 13.48
C ARG A 168 6.47 4.95 12.54
N LEU A 169 5.45 4.17 12.90
CA LEU A 169 4.20 4.08 12.17
C LEU A 169 3.43 5.41 12.26
N LEU A 170 2.88 5.86 11.14
CA LEU A 170 2.03 7.05 11.05
C LEU A 170 0.54 6.67 11.09
N ASP A 171 -0.21 7.31 11.98
CA ASP A 171 -1.64 7.06 12.14
C ASP A 171 -2.53 7.90 11.20
N ALA A 172 -1.99 8.95 10.57
CA ALA A 172 -2.76 10.01 9.92
C ALA A 172 -3.24 9.73 8.48
N GLU A 173 -2.66 8.76 7.77
CA GLU A 173 -3.06 8.52 6.37
C GLU A 173 -4.44 7.84 6.26
N GLN A 174 -5.14 8.00 5.13
CA GLN A 174 -6.49 7.44 4.97
C GLN A 174 -6.48 6.07 4.27
N SER A 175 -5.76 5.93 3.16
CA SER A 175 -5.83 4.74 2.29
C SER A 175 -4.69 3.73 2.47
N ASN A 176 -3.58 4.12 3.10
CA ASN A 176 -2.36 3.32 3.22
C ASN A 176 -1.79 3.34 4.63
N SER A 177 -0.79 2.49 4.88
CA SER A 177 0.01 2.53 6.11
C SER A 177 1.40 3.06 5.78
N SER A 178 1.88 4.03 6.56
CA SER A 178 3.20 4.63 6.32
C SER A 178 4.08 4.53 7.55
N ILE A 179 5.36 4.22 7.33
CA ILE A 179 6.37 4.11 8.38
C ILE A 179 7.48 5.11 8.05
N VAL A 180 7.77 6.00 8.99
CA VAL A 180 8.95 6.86 8.94
C VAL A 180 10.12 6.10 9.56
N TYR A 181 11.29 6.16 8.92
CA TYR A 181 12.53 5.57 9.39
C TYR A 181 13.55 6.67 9.66
N GLY A 182 13.91 6.85 10.93
CA GLY A 182 14.95 7.80 11.36
C GLY A 182 14.71 9.26 10.98
N ASP A 183 13.46 9.63 10.65
CA ASP A 183 13.08 10.93 10.08
C ASP A 183 13.81 11.28 8.76
N GLU A 184 14.40 10.28 8.09
CA GLU A 184 15.09 10.42 6.80
C GLU A 184 14.29 9.84 5.64
N PHE A 185 13.55 8.75 5.89
CA PHE A 185 12.78 8.05 4.86
C PHE A 185 11.36 7.77 5.32
N ILE A 186 10.44 7.69 4.37
CA ILE A 186 9.08 7.25 4.58
C ILE A 186 8.77 6.11 3.62
N LEU A 187 8.33 4.98 4.18
CA LEU A 187 7.80 3.85 3.44
C LEU A 187 6.28 3.94 3.43
N LYS A 188 5.70 4.04 2.24
CA LYS A 188 4.27 3.86 2.03
C LYS A 188 4.00 2.41 1.65
N VAL A 189 3.20 1.73 2.47
CA VAL A 189 2.74 0.35 2.25
C VAL A 189 1.31 0.40 1.70
N PHE A 190 1.14 -0.01 0.45
CA PHE A 190 -0.16 0.03 -0.21
C PHE A 190 -1.06 -1.06 0.33
N ARG A 191 -2.18 -0.69 0.97
CA ARG A 191 -3.08 -1.67 1.60
C ARG A 191 -4.04 -2.27 0.60
N ARG A 192 -4.62 -1.45 -0.27
CA ARG A 192 -5.39 -1.89 -1.44
C ARG A 192 -4.46 -1.89 -2.65
N VAL A 193 -4.27 -3.06 -3.25
CA VAL A 193 -3.34 -3.28 -4.36
C VAL A 193 -4.06 -3.13 -5.68
N GLN A 194 -3.43 -2.43 -6.62
CA GLN A 194 -3.88 -2.29 -8.00
C GLN A 194 -2.84 -2.91 -8.92
N ALA A 195 -3.30 -3.52 -10.00
CA ALA A 195 -2.43 -4.05 -11.05
C ALA A 195 -1.55 -2.94 -11.65
N GLY A 196 -0.31 -3.29 -12.00
CA GLY A 196 0.66 -2.43 -12.63
C GLY A 196 1.55 -1.64 -11.67
N VAL A 197 2.24 -0.65 -12.25
CA VAL A 197 3.09 0.26 -11.49
C VAL A 197 2.20 1.28 -10.77
N ASN A 198 2.41 1.46 -9.48
CA ASN A 198 1.63 2.46 -8.73
C ASN A 198 2.12 3.87 -9.10
N PRO A 199 1.21 4.86 -9.28
CA PRO A 199 1.59 6.24 -9.60
C PRO A 199 2.55 6.89 -8.60
N ASP A 200 2.49 6.51 -7.31
CA ASP A 200 3.41 6.99 -6.27
C ASP A 200 4.85 6.47 -6.46
N LEU A 201 5.05 5.45 -7.30
CA LEU A 201 6.36 5.05 -7.81
C LEU A 201 6.64 5.70 -9.17
N GLU A 202 5.73 5.50 -10.13
CA GLU A 202 5.94 5.87 -11.53
C GLU A 202 6.20 7.36 -11.72
N VAL A 203 5.37 8.22 -11.13
CA VAL A 203 5.40 9.66 -11.36
C VAL A 203 6.63 10.31 -10.70
N PRO A 204 6.88 10.14 -9.39
CA PRO A 204 8.06 10.72 -8.75
C PRO A 204 9.38 10.22 -9.39
N TRP A 205 9.43 8.95 -9.79
CA TRP A 205 10.59 8.38 -10.45
C TRP A 205 10.84 8.98 -11.84
N ALA A 206 9.78 9.18 -12.63
CA ALA A 206 9.87 9.83 -13.94
C ALA A 206 10.29 11.31 -13.83
N LEU A 207 9.73 12.04 -12.84
CA LEU A 207 10.11 13.43 -12.55
C LEU A 207 11.59 13.56 -12.19
N ALA A 208 12.11 12.69 -11.33
CA ALA A 208 13.52 12.67 -10.96
C ALA A 208 14.43 12.48 -12.18
N ARG A 209 14.02 11.63 -13.14
CA ARG A 209 14.76 11.41 -14.40
C ARG A 209 14.76 12.60 -15.35
N GLN A 210 13.80 13.51 -15.21
CA GLN A 210 13.79 14.81 -15.90
C GLN A 210 14.55 15.90 -15.12
N GLY A 211 15.17 15.56 -14.00
CA GLY A 211 15.84 16.53 -13.13
C GLY A 211 14.88 17.39 -12.30
N CYS A 212 13.59 17.04 -12.23
CA CYS A 212 12.62 17.76 -11.41
C CYS A 212 12.71 17.31 -9.95
N GLY A 213 13.36 18.15 -9.11
CA GLY A 213 13.54 17.90 -7.67
C GLY A 213 12.39 18.36 -6.77
N ARG A 214 11.23 18.72 -7.34
CA ARG A 214 10.06 19.20 -6.56
C ARG A 214 9.36 18.09 -5.78
N VAL A 215 9.58 16.83 -6.17
CA VAL A 215 9.03 15.65 -5.50
C VAL A 215 10.20 14.74 -5.10
N PRO A 216 10.25 14.24 -3.84
CA PRO A 216 11.26 13.29 -3.43
C PRO A 216 11.27 12.04 -4.32
N ALA A 217 12.44 11.69 -4.87
CA ALA A 217 12.60 10.51 -5.70
C ALA A 217 12.51 9.22 -4.85
N PRO A 218 11.75 8.20 -5.29
CA PRO A 218 11.77 6.88 -4.67
C PRO A 218 13.17 6.28 -4.65
N VAL A 219 13.56 5.67 -3.54
CA VAL A 219 14.89 5.05 -3.37
C VAL A 219 14.81 3.52 -3.32
N ALA A 220 13.66 2.97 -2.95
CA ALA A 220 13.40 1.53 -2.97
C ALA A 220 11.90 1.23 -3.09
N TRP A 221 11.56 0.05 -3.58
CA TRP A 221 10.16 -0.37 -3.72
C TRP A 221 10.00 -1.90 -3.64
N LEU A 222 8.80 -2.29 -3.23
CA LEU A 222 8.34 -3.68 -3.20
C LEU A 222 7.33 -3.91 -4.32
N ARG A 223 7.49 -4.99 -5.08
CA ARG A 223 6.56 -5.45 -6.11
C ARG A 223 6.20 -6.91 -5.91
N THR A 224 5.12 -7.32 -6.53
CA THR A 224 4.77 -8.73 -6.74
C THR A 224 4.62 -8.99 -8.23
N ASN A 225 4.79 -10.24 -8.66
CA ASN A 225 4.36 -10.72 -9.97
C ASN A 225 3.19 -11.71 -9.90
N GLN A 226 2.58 -11.87 -8.73
CA GLN A 226 1.41 -12.71 -8.50
C GLN A 226 0.33 -11.98 -7.68
N PRO A 227 -0.97 -12.17 -8.00
CA PRO A 227 -1.46 -12.90 -9.18
C PRO A 227 -1.13 -12.21 -10.51
N GLU A 228 -0.82 -10.92 -10.45
CA GLU A 228 -0.35 -10.08 -11.55
C GLU A 228 0.74 -9.13 -11.04
N GLU A 229 1.41 -8.43 -11.95
CA GLU A 229 2.41 -7.43 -11.55
C GLU A 229 1.73 -6.28 -10.82
N ALA A 230 2.24 -5.94 -9.64
CA ALA A 230 1.73 -4.81 -8.87
C ALA A 230 2.81 -4.20 -7.98
N THR A 231 2.75 -2.89 -7.79
CA THR A 231 3.56 -2.21 -6.76
C THR A 231 2.86 -2.32 -5.41
N LEU A 232 3.62 -2.71 -4.40
CA LEU A 232 3.14 -3.05 -3.06
C LEU A 232 3.59 -2.04 -2.00
N GLY A 233 4.69 -1.33 -2.23
CA GLY A 233 5.12 -0.23 -1.38
C GLY A 233 6.31 0.51 -1.96
N VAL A 234 6.48 1.76 -1.51
CA VAL A 234 7.49 2.68 -2.00
C VAL A 234 8.18 3.36 -0.82
N LEU A 235 9.51 3.30 -0.80
CA LEU A 235 10.38 4.01 0.13
C LEU A 235 10.94 5.25 -0.58
N GLN A 236 10.77 6.41 0.03
CA GLN A 236 11.27 7.69 -0.49
C GLN A 236 11.81 8.57 0.65
N PRO A 237 12.58 9.62 0.36
CA PRO A 237 13.00 10.58 1.37
C PRO A 237 11.80 11.20 2.10
N PHE A 238 11.92 11.32 3.42
CA PHE A 238 10.96 12.00 4.26
C PHE A 238 11.37 13.46 4.43
N LEU A 239 10.38 14.35 4.50
CA LEU A 239 10.59 15.79 4.70
C LEU A 239 10.09 16.16 6.11
N PRO A 240 10.90 15.99 7.17
CA PRO A 240 10.45 16.16 8.55
C PRO A 240 10.03 17.59 8.88
N ASP A 241 10.63 18.58 8.21
CA ASP A 241 10.36 20.01 8.42
C ASP A 241 9.33 20.58 7.44
N ALA A 242 8.68 19.73 6.64
CA ALA A 242 7.64 20.19 5.72
C ALA A 242 6.38 20.60 6.46
N ALA A 243 5.82 21.75 6.09
CA ALA A 243 4.51 22.19 6.54
C ALA A 243 3.45 21.87 5.49
N ASP A 244 2.28 21.44 5.95
CA ASP A 244 1.10 21.28 5.09
C ASP A 244 0.64 22.64 4.55
N GLY A 245 0.51 22.74 3.22
CA GLY A 245 0.18 23.99 2.53
C GLY A 245 -1.20 24.53 2.90
N TRP A 246 -2.17 23.65 3.16
CA TRP A 246 -3.51 24.04 3.61
C TRP A 246 -3.47 24.65 5.01
N THR A 247 -2.78 24.01 5.95
CA THR A 247 -2.56 24.50 7.31
C THR A 247 -1.84 25.85 7.31
N LEU A 248 -0.84 26.02 6.44
CA LEU A 248 -0.09 27.26 6.31
C LEU A 248 -0.98 28.39 5.78
N ALA A 249 -1.80 28.13 4.75
CA ALA A 249 -2.76 29.10 4.22
C ALA A 249 -3.83 29.50 5.26
N LEU A 250 -4.38 28.54 6.00
CA LEU A 250 -5.35 28.81 7.08
C LEU A 250 -4.73 29.65 8.20
N ARG A 251 -3.45 29.42 8.53
CA ARG A 251 -2.75 30.24 9.52
C ARG A 251 -2.62 31.68 9.05
N ALA A 252 -2.16 31.90 7.81
CA ALA A 252 -2.03 33.25 7.25
C ALA A 252 -3.39 33.97 7.23
N LEU A 253 -4.46 33.27 6.87
CA LEU A 253 -5.81 33.82 6.92
C LEU A 253 -6.23 34.22 8.34
N ALA A 254 -5.94 33.38 9.33
CA ALA A 254 -6.31 33.63 10.72
C ALA A 254 -5.52 34.78 11.37
N THR A 255 -4.27 35.00 10.95
CA THR A 255 -3.41 36.08 11.46
C THR A 255 -3.52 37.37 10.65
N GLY A 256 -4.12 37.31 9.44
CA GLY A 256 -4.18 38.44 8.51
C GLY A 256 -2.86 38.70 7.78
N ASP A 257 -1.96 37.70 7.74
CA ASP A 257 -0.67 37.81 7.06
C ASP A 257 -0.83 37.68 5.54
N ASP A 258 0.02 38.38 4.79
CA ASP A 258 0.08 38.21 3.33
C ASP A 258 0.57 36.81 2.94
N PHE A 259 -0.14 36.19 1.99
CA PHE A 259 0.14 34.86 1.47
C PHE A 259 0.54 34.85 -0.03
N THR A 260 0.66 36.03 -0.64
CA THR A 260 0.88 36.18 -2.09
C THR A 260 2.19 35.56 -2.56
N ALA A 261 3.28 35.72 -1.80
CA ALA A 261 4.59 35.19 -2.17
C ALA A 261 4.61 33.65 -2.18
N GLN A 262 4.03 33.02 -1.15
CA GLN A 262 3.94 31.57 -1.03
C GLN A 262 3.02 30.97 -2.11
N ALA A 263 1.89 31.63 -2.40
CA ALA A 263 1.01 31.23 -3.49
C ALA A 263 1.72 31.32 -4.86
N HIS A 264 2.52 32.37 -5.09
CA HIS A 264 3.32 32.49 -6.31
C HIS A 264 4.37 31.39 -6.43
N GLN A 265 5.09 31.09 -5.35
CA GLN A 265 6.07 30.00 -5.30
C GLN A 265 5.43 28.62 -5.55
N LEU A 266 4.24 28.38 -4.98
CA LEU A 266 3.47 27.16 -5.25
C LEU A 266 3.08 27.05 -6.73
N GLY A 267 2.68 28.17 -7.35
CA GLY A 267 2.40 28.24 -8.78
C GLY A 267 3.62 27.90 -9.66
N GLN A 268 4.79 28.45 -9.32
CA GLN A 268 6.05 28.12 -10.00
C GLN A 268 6.41 26.64 -9.85
N ALA A 269 6.37 26.10 -8.62
CA ALA A 269 6.65 24.69 -8.37
C ALA A 269 5.68 23.75 -9.12
N THR A 270 4.39 24.12 -9.17
CA THR A 270 3.38 23.37 -9.94
C THR A 270 3.68 23.38 -11.44
N ALA A 271 4.07 24.54 -11.99
CA ALA A 271 4.44 24.66 -13.39
C ALA A 271 5.68 23.81 -13.73
N GLU A 272 6.71 23.82 -12.88
CA GLU A 272 7.90 22.98 -13.07
C GLU A 272 7.56 21.49 -13.09
N VAL A 273 6.68 21.03 -12.18
CA VAL A 273 6.20 19.64 -12.18
C VAL A 273 5.44 19.33 -13.45
N HIS A 274 4.51 20.19 -13.90
CA HIS A 274 3.73 19.96 -15.11
C HIS A 274 4.59 19.92 -16.37
N LEU A 275 5.59 20.79 -16.50
CA LEU A 275 6.52 20.77 -17.63
C LEU A 275 7.33 19.47 -17.64
N ALA A 276 7.87 19.07 -16.49
CA ALA A 276 8.60 17.81 -16.37
C ALA A 276 7.71 16.58 -16.63
N LEU A 277 6.43 16.60 -16.25
CA LEU A 277 5.47 15.55 -16.60
C LEU A 277 5.23 15.48 -18.11
N ALA A 278 5.07 16.62 -18.77
CA ALA A 278 4.85 16.68 -20.21
C ALA A 278 6.07 16.16 -21.01
N ASP A 279 7.28 16.37 -20.48
CA ASP A 279 8.51 15.82 -21.06
C ASP A 279 8.69 14.33 -20.76
N ALA A 280 8.27 13.87 -19.57
CA ALA A 280 8.42 12.49 -19.14
C ALA A 280 7.39 11.52 -19.75
N PHE A 281 6.17 11.99 -19.96
CA PHE A 281 5.05 11.16 -20.42
C PHE A 281 4.50 11.68 -21.75
N PRO A 282 4.17 10.80 -22.70
CA PRO A 282 3.52 11.22 -23.94
C PRO A 282 2.22 11.96 -23.63
N THR A 283 2.05 13.16 -24.17
CA THR A 283 0.78 13.87 -24.07
C THR A 283 -0.24 13.19 -24.99
N GLY A 284 -1.31 12.63 -24.41
CA GLY A 284 -2.40 12.04 -25.18
C GLY A 284 -3.07 13.04 -26.11
N GLY A 285 -3.67 12.56 -27.20
CA GLY A 285 -4.43 13.41 -28.12
C GLY A 285 -5.69 13.98 -27.44
N HIS A 286 -6.16 15.15 -27.91
CA HIS A 286 -7.34 15.87 -27.38
C HIS A 286 -8.57 14.98 -27.09
N ARG A 287 -8.80 13.92 -27.88
CA ARG A 287 -9.93 12.98 -27.75
C ARG A 287 -9.85 12.06 -26.53
N GLU A 288 -8.66 11.74 -26.06
CA GLU A 288 -8.46 10.89 -24.89
C GLU A 288 -8.68 11.69 -23.60
N VAL A 289 -8.12 12.91 -23.56
CA VAL A 289 -8.39 13.88 -22.49
C VAL A 289 -9.89 14.19 -22.39
N ALA A 290 -10.59 14.40 -23.52
CA ALA A 290 -12.02 14.65 -23.53
C ALA A 290 -12.84 13.48 -22.95
N ARG A 291 -12.47 12.23 -23.25
CA ARG A 291 -13.13 11.04 -22.69
C ARG A 291 -12.92 10.93 -21.18
N THR A 292 -11.70 11.14 -20.70
CA THR A 292 -11.40 11.14 -19.26
C THR A 292 -12.14 12.27 -18.54
N ALA A 293 -12.17 13.47 -19.11
CA ALA A 293 -12.88 14.61 -18.55
C ALA A 293 -14.39 14.33 -18.45
N MET A 294 -14.99 13.77 -19.51
CA MET A 294 -16.41 13.40 -19.49
C MET A 294 -16.71 12.36 -18.40
N ALA A 295 -15.87 11.33 -18.26
CA ALA A 295 -16.02 10.34 -17.18
C ALA A 295 -15.78 10.92 -15.76
N MET A 296 -14.99 11.98 -15.63
CA MET A 296 -14.85 12.71 -14.35
C MET A 296 -16.12 13.53 -14.05
N THR A 297 -16.67 14.22 -15.05
CA THR A 297 -17.93 14.98 -14.91
C THR A 297 -19.09 14.05 -14.57
N GLU A 298 -19.23 12.91 -15.26
CA GLU A 298 -20.29 11.94 -14.96
C GLU A 298 -20.21 11.42 -13.51
N ARG A 299 -19.00 11.15 -13.01
CA ARG A 299 -18.79 10.75 -11.59
C ARG A 299 -19.13 11.87 -10.62
N LEU A 300 -18.77 13.11 -10.97
CA LEU A 300 -19.11 14.29 -10.17
C LEU A 300 -20.62 14.48 -10.09
N ASP A 301 -21.33 14.41 -11.22
CA ASP A 301 -22.78 14.54 -11.28
C ASP A 301 -23.45 13.43 -10.48
N ALA A 302 -23.02 12.17 -10.64
CA ALA A 302 -23.55 11.05 -9.86
C ALA A 302 -23.37 11.25 -8.35
N ALA A 303 -22.19 11.75 -7.91
CA ALA A 303 -21.95 12.06 -6.50
C ALA A 303 -22.83 13.22 -6.01
N ALA A 304 -22.99 14.28 -6.80
CA ALA A 304 -23.82 15.44 -6.44
C ALA A 304 -25.31 15.10 -6.30
N HIS A 305 -25.83 14.15 -7.07
CA HIS A 305 -27.22 13.69 -6.98
C HIS A 305 -27.46 12.66 -5.85
N SER A 306 -26.40 12.21 -5.17
CA SER A 306 -26.49 11.25 -4.06
C SER A 306 -26.55 11.89 -2.66
N VAL A 307 -26.66 13.22 -2.60
CA VAL A 307 -26.72 14.06 -1.38
C VAL A 307 -28.12 14.61 -1.17
#